data_AF-A0A838SC35-F1
#
_entry.id   AF-A0A838SC35-F1
#
_cell.length_a   1.000
_cell.length_b   1.000
_cell.length_c   1.000
_cell.angle_alpha   90.00
_cell.angle_beta   90.00
_cell.angle_gamma   90.00
#
_symmetry.space_group_name_H-M   'P 1'
#
loop_
_entity.id
_entity.type
_entity.pdbx_description
1 polymer ?
#
loop_
_entity_poly.entity_id
_entity_poly.type
_entity_poly.pdbx_seq_one_letter_code
_entity_poly.pdbx_strand_id
1 'polypeptide(L)'
;MDTSLPHGEIRPKLLLLDPYPRNNPYRMTASERRSIWFPKLSLPAIAAYTPTTWDVEIVDEAVRDINFETPCDAVGVSIMTCYAPRAYKIADEFRRRGKRVILGGVYPTYCPDEALRHCDAIAGKPKTFGLKSSRTSRPGP
;
A
#
# COMPACT_ATOMS: atom_id res chain seq x y z
N MET A 1 -21.99 15.85 10.84
CA MET A 1 -22.58 14.50 10.77
C MET A 1 -21.78 13.65 11.73
N ASP A 2 -22.45 13.09 12.72
CA ASP A 2 -21.86 12.28 13.79
C ASP A 2 -21.14 11.05 13.18
N THR A 3 -19.81 11.00 13.31
CA THR A 3 -18.96 9.91 12.80
C THR A 3 -18.46 9.01 13.93
N SER A 4 -19.24 8.85 15.00
CA SER A 4 -18.93 7.87 16.02
C SER A 4 -19.62 6.54 15.68
N LEU A 5 -18.85 5.60 15.12
CA LEU A 5 -19.28 4.20 15.03
C LEU A 5 -19.40 3.62 16.45
N PRO A 6 -20.40 2.76 16.72
CA PRO A 6 -20.57 2.14 18.02
C PRO A 6 -19.33 1.30 18.39
N HIS A 7 -18.91 1.41 19.65
CA HIS A 7 -17.81 0.67 20.25
C HIS A 7 -18.04 -0.86 20.08
N GLY A 8 -17.32 -1.50 19.16
CA GLY A 8 -17.38 -2.96 18.95
C GLY A 8 -17.13 -3.47 17.53
N GLU A 9 -17.10 -2.61 16.50
CA GLU A 9 -16.92 -3.05 15.12
C GLU A 9 -15.45 -3.27 14.75
N ILE A 10 -15.10 -4.48 14.29
CA ILE A 10 -13.74 -4.83 13.86
C ILE A 10 -13.43 -4.04 12.59
N ARG A 11 -12.48 -3.09 12.69
CA ARG A 11 -12.01 -2.32 11.52
C ARG A 11 -11.03 -3.15 10.71
N PRO A 12 -11.23 -3.29 9.38
CA PRO A 12 -10.22 -3.91 8.54
C PRO A 12 -8.92 -3.10 8.58
N LYS A 13 -7.78 -3.79 8.53
CA LYS A 13 -6.46 -3.20 8.66
C LYS A 13 -5.75 -3.09 7.32
N LEU A 14 -5.33 -1.87 6.98
CA LEU A 14 -4.53 -1.52 5.82
C LEU A 14 -3.08 -1.24 6.25
N LEU A 15 -2.15 -2.03 5.73
CA LEU A 15 -0.72 -1.84 5.96
C LEU A 15 -0.10 -1.07 4.78
N LEU A 16 0.42 0.13 5.03
CA LEU A 16 1.10 0.95 4.04
C LEU A 16 2.62 0.83 4.20
N LEU A 17 3.30 0.40 3.15
CA LEU A 17 4.72 0.07 3.17
C LEU A 17 5.53 1.00 2.26
N ASP A 18 6.64 1.51 2.78
CA ASP A 18 7.69 2.14 1.99
C ASP A 18 8.91 1.20 1.91
N PRO A 19 9.17 0.54 0.77
CA PRO A 19 10.29 -0.36 0.59
C PRO A 19 11.63 0.35 0.63
N TYR A 20 12.62 -0.32 1.21
CA TYR A 20 13.99 0.15 1.26
C TYR A 20 14.98 -1.03 1.29
N PRO A 21 15.78 -1.21 0.21
CA PRO A 21 16.69 -2.35 0.15
C PRO A 21 17.80 -2.25 1.21
N ARG A 22 18.04 -3.34 1.95
CA ARG A 22 19.07 -3.39 3.02
C ARG A 22 20.48 -3.10 2.53
N ASN A 23 20.80 -3.50 1.30
CA ASN A 23 22.09 -3.30 0.65
C ASN A 23 22.10 -2.05 -0.25
N ASN A 24 21.34 -1.01 0.13
CA ASN A 24 21.41 0.27 -0.58
C ASN A 24 22.80 0.90 -0.34
N PRO A 25 23.60 1.19 -1.38
CA PRO A 25 24.89 1.88 -1.21
C PRO A 25 24.71 3.30 -0.63
N TYR A 26 23.52 3.87 -0.72
CA TYR A 26 23.13 5.15 -0.10
C TYR A 26 22.41 4.94 1.24
N ARG A 27 22.68 3.82 1.92
CA ARG A 27 22.09 3.53 3.22
C ARG A 27 22.62 4.48 4.28
N MET A 28 21.74 5.34 4.75
CA MET A 28 22.04 6.30 5.81
C MET A 28 22.14 5.57 7.15
N THR A 29 23.08 5.97 7.98
CA THR A 29 23.17 5.59 9.40
C THR A 29 22.02 6.21 10.19
N ALA A 30 21.72 5.68 11.38
CA ALA A 30 20.67 6.24 12.24
C ALA A 30 20.93 7.72 12.63
N SER A 31 22.18 8.15 12.71
CA SER A 31 22.54 9.54 12.97
C SER A 31 22.20 10.44 11.78
N GLU A 32 22.60 10.03 10.57
CA GLU A 32 22.29 10.78 9.35
C GLU A 32 20.80 10.85 9.09
N ARG A 33 20.04 9.78 9.35
CA ARG A 33 18.58 9.81 9.21
C ARG A 33 17.95 10.91 10.06
N ARG A 34 18.40 11.08 11.30
CA ARG A 34 17.85 12.11 12.20
C ARG A 34 18.13 13.54 11.73
N SER A 35 19.20 13.74 10.97
CA SER A 35 19.64 15.08 10.57
C SER A 35 19.18 15.49 9.16
N ILE A 36 19.04 14.55 8.22
CA ILE A 36 18.83 14.88 6.79
C ILE A 36 17.74 14.06 6.10
N TRP A 37 17.06 13.15 6.80
CA TRP A 37 15.98 12.36 6.19
C TRP A 37 14.66 13.11 6.19
N PHE A 38 14.05 13.23 5.01
CA PHE A 38 12.69 13.73 4.87
C PHE A 38 11.73 12.56 4.65
N PRO A 39 10.72 12.37 5.53
CA PRO A 39 9.75 11.30 5.35
C PRO A 39 8.94 11.55 4.08
N LYS A 40 8.65 10.48 3.33
CA LYS A 40 7.79 10.59 2.15
C LYS A 40 6.36 10.88 2.59
N LEU A 41 5.84 12.06 2.26
CA LEU A 41 4.49 12.49 2.64
C LEU A 41 3.36 11.70 1.94
N SER A 42 3.69 10.90 0.92
CA SER A 42 2.70 10.12 0.15
C SER A 42 1.90 9.13 1.01
N LEU A 43 2.55 8.33 1.86
CA LEU A 43 1.85 7.35 2.69
C LEU A 43 1.03 7.98 3.83
N PRO A 44 1.55 8.99 4.57
CA PRO A 44 0.73 9.75 5.51
C PRO A 44 -0.48 10.42 4.86
N ALA A 45 -0.33 10.96 3.64
CA ALA A 45 -1.46 11.53 2.91
C ALA A 45 -2.50 10.45 2.58
N ILE A 46 -2.10 9.29 2.07
CA ILE A 46 -3.01 8.17 1.81
C ILE A 46 -3.72 7.74 3.10
N ALA A 47 -3.00 7.62 4.21
CA ALA A 47 -3.58 7.28 5.50
C ALA A 47 -4.65 8.30 5.92
N ALA A 48 -4.40 9.60 5.75
CA ALA A 48 -5.34 10.66 6.07
C ALA A 48 -6.60 10.65 5.18
N TYR A 49 -6.48 10.26 3.92
CA TYR A 49 -7.62 10.11 2.98
C TYR A 49 -8.31 8.75 3.06
N THR A 50 -7.74 7.79 3.78
CA THR A 50 -8.36 6.47 3.95
C THR A 50 -9.59 6.62 4.87
N PRO A 51 -10.75 6.03 4.52
CA PRO A 51 -11.94 6.13 5.36
C PRO A 51 -11.66 5.68 6.79
N THR A 52 -12.24 6.38 7.77
CA THR A 52 -12.06 6.10 9.22
C THR A 52 -12.56 4.72 9.67
N THR A 53 -13.28 4.02 8.79
CA THR A 53 -13.68 2.61 8.95
C THR A 53 -12.50 1.65 8.86
N TRP A 54 -11.35 2.06 8.32
CA TRP A 54 -10.13 1.27 8.27
C TRP A 54 -9.16 1.66 9.39
N ASP A 55 -8.43 0.67 9.90
CA ASP A 55 -7.22 0.90 10.70
C ASP A 55 -6.01 0.95 9.76
N VAL A 56 -5.17 1.98 9.87
CA VAL A 56 -4.04 2.19 8.94
C VAL A 56 -2.73 2.19 9.72
N GLU A 57 -1.82 1.29 9.34
CA GLU A 57 -0.45 1.27 9.86
C GLU A 57 0.54 1.62 8.74
N ILE A 58 1.48 2.52 9.01
CA ILE A 58 2.57 2.85 8.08
C ILE A 58 3.87 2.19 8.57
N VAL A 59 4.58 1.53 7.66
CA VAL A 59 5.92 0.99 7.90
C VAL A 59 6.87 1.52 6.84
N ASP A 60 7.86 2.27 7.29
CA ASP A 60 9.02 2.63 6.49
C ASP A 60 10.12 1.60 6.74
N GLU A 61 10.42 0.76 5.73
CA GLU A 61 11.42 -0.31 5.82
C GLU A 61 12.81 0.23 6.19
N ALA A 62 13.04 1.49 5.86
CA ALA A 62 14.30 2.15 6.05
C ALA A 62 14.47 2.61 7.52
N VAL A 63 13.38 2.67 8.30
CA VAL A 63 13.35 2.95 9.74
C VAL A 63 13.17 1.66 10.56
N ARG A 64 12.25 0.77 10.14
CA ARG A 64 11.92 -0.48 10.83
C ARG A 64 11.70 -1.60 9.82
N ASP A 65 12.19 -2.79 10.14
CA ASP A 65 11.96 -3.98 9.31
C ASP A 65 10.48 -4.32 9.14
N ILE A 66 10.13 -4.78 7.94
CA ILE A 66 8.77 -5.25 7.62
C ILE A 66 8.54 -6.58 8.32
N ASN A 67 7.53 -6.64 9.20
CA ASN A 67 7.01 -7.89 9.71
C ASN A 67 5.94 -8.44 8.75
N PHE A 68 6.25 -9.54 8.06
CA PHE A 68 5.32 -10.20 7.14
C PHE A 68 4.18 -10.98 7.83
N GLU A 69 4.25 -11.12 9.14
CA GLU A 69 3.19 -11.75 9.96
C GLU A 69 2.21 -10.74 10.53
N THR A 70 2.42 -9.44 10.29
CA THR A 70 1.51 -8.39 10.73
C THR A 70 0.08 -8.69 10.26
N PRO A 71 -0.90 -8.81 11.18
CA PRO A 71 -2.30 -8.98 10.83
C PRO A 71 -2.76 -7.78 10.00
N CYS A 72 -3.20 -8.03 8.78
CA CYS A 72 -3.75 -7.04 7.87
C CYS A 72 -4.69 -7.72 6.87
N ASP A 73 -5.62 -6.93 6.32
CA ASP A 73 -6.56 -7.35 5.29
C ASP A 73 -6.07 -6.95 3.89
N ALA A 74 -5.35 -5.82 3.82
CA ALA A 74 -4.74 -5.32 2.60
C ALA A 74 -3.39 -4.66 2.87
N VAL A 75 -2.54 -4.65 1.84
CA VAL A 75 -1.21 -4.05 1.86
C VAL A 75 -1.09 -3.08 0.68
N GLY A 76 -0.76 -1.83 0.97
CA GLY A 76 -0.38 -0.83 -0.02
C GLY A 76 1.13 -0.65 -0.03
N VAL A 77 1.78 -0.75 -1.19
CA VAL A 77 3.24 -0.57 -1.32
C VAL A 77 3.53 0.62 -2.22
N SER A 78 4.28 1.61 -1.72
CA SER A 78 4.71 2.77 -2.49
C SER A 78 6.01 2.47 -3.23
N ILE A 79 6.00 2.46 -4.56
CA ILE A 79 7.15 2.07 -5.37
C ILE A 79 7.77 3.29 -6.05
N MET A 80 9.03 3.54 -5.68
CA MET A 80 9.98 4.31 -6.47
C MET A 80 10.75 3.37 -7.40
N THR A 81 11.10 3.83 -8.61
CA THR A 81 11.72 3.02 -9.67
C THR A 81 12.89 2.17 -9.18
N CYS A 82 13.86 2.75 -8.46
CA CYS A 82 15.03 2.01 -7.98
C CYS A 82 14.72 0.99 -6.86
N TYR A 83 13.53 1.03 -6.26
CA TYR A 83 13.08 0.10 -5.23
C TYR A 83 12.11 -0.97 -5.76
N ALA A 84 11.78 -0.96 -7.05
CA ALA A 84 10.86 -1.93 -7.65
C ALA A 84 11.22 -3.40 -7.36
N PRO A 85 12.49 -3.85 -7.48
CA PRO A 85 12.84 -5.24 -7.16
C PRO A 85 12.58 -5.63 -5.70
N ARG A 86 12.77 -4.69 -4.75
CA ARG A 86 12.46 -4.93 -3.33
C ARG A 86 10.95 -4.94 -3.11
N ALA A 87 10.23 -4.00 -3.72
CA ALA A 87 8.79 -3.90 -3.64
C ALA A 87 8.08 -5.15 -4.15
N TYR A 88 8.54 -5.74 -5.26
CA TYR A 88 7.98 -6.99 -5.78
C TYR A 88 8.18 -8.17 -4.85
N LYS A 89 9.37 -8.33 -4.27
CA LYS A 89 9.60 -9.38 -3.26
C LYS A 89 8.68 -9.23 -2.05
N ILE A 90 8.42 -8.00 -1.61
CA ILE A 90 7.48 -7.72 -0.52
C ILE A 90 6.05 -8.08 -0.94
N ALA A 91 5.64 -7.63 -2.13
CA ALA A 91 4.31 -7.86 -2.68
C ALA A 91 4.02 -9.37 -2.84
N ASP A 92 4.95 -10.10 -3.45
CA ASP A 92 4.84 -11.55 -3.67
C ASP A 92 4.74 -12.31 -2.34
N GLU A 93 5.50 -11.91 -1.32
CA GLU A 93 5.46 -12.55 0.00
C GLU A 93 4.11 -12.33 0.70
N PHE A 94 3.54 -11.11 0.63
CA PHE A 94 2.21 -10.85 1.18
C PHE A 94 1.10 -11.57 0.40
N ARG A 95 1.22 -11.65 -0.93
CA ARG A 95 0.29 -12.42 -1.78
C ARG A 95 0.35 -13.92 -1.46
N ARG A 96 1.55 -14.48 -1.28
CA ARG A 96 1.74 -15.88 -0.87
C ARG A 96 1.06 -16.18 0.46
N ARG A 97 0.93 -15.18 1.33
CA ARG A 97 0.20 -15.23 2.61
C ARG A 97 -1.30 -14.93 2.48
N GLY A 98 -1.82 -14.82 1.26
CA GLY A 98 -3.24 -14.59 0.99
C GLY A 98 -3.70 -13.15 1.24
N LYS A 99 -2.79 -12.18 1.34
CA LYS A 99 -3.14 -10.77 1.52
C LYS A 99 -3.39 -10.10 0.18
N ARG A 100 -4.36 -9.18 0.14
CA ARG A 100 -4.56 -8.30 -1.03
C ARG A 100 -3.45 -7.28 -1.09
N VAL A 101 -2.82 -7.14 -2.26
CA VAL A 101 -1.70 -6.21 -2.47
C VAL A 101 -2.04 -5.19 -3.54
N ILE A 102 -1.81 -3.91 -3.19
CA ILE A 102 -2.03 -2.75 -4.05
C ILE A 102 -0.68 -2.05 -4.20
N LEU A 103 -0.24 -1.82 -5.44
CA LEU A 103 1.00 -1.07 -5.70
C LEU A 103 0.68 0.34 -6.14
N GLY A 104 1.36 1.31 -5.57
CA GLY A 104 1.25 2.72 -5.94
C GLY A 104 2.62 3.33 -6.20
N GLY A 105 2.63 4.61 -6.59
CA GLY A 105 3.86 5.36 -6.85
C GLY A 105 4.21 5.46 -8.34
N VAL A 106 5.36 6.07 -8.60
CA VAL A 106 5.77 6.42 -9.98
C VAL A 106 5.95 5.17 -10.84
N TYR A 107 6.56 4.11 -10.31
CA TYR A 107 6.91 2.93 -11.10
C TYR A 107 5.69 2.18 -11.66
N PRO A 108 4.72 1.70 -10.84
CA PRO A 108 3.58 0.95 -11.36
C PRO A 108 2.67 1.79 -12.25
N THR A 109 2.75 3.13 -12.18
CA THR A 109 2.04 4.03 -13.10
C THR A 109 2.65 3.99 -14.51
N TYR A 110 3.97 3.92 -14.62
CA TYR A 110 4.72 3.87 -15.89
C TYR A 110 4.86 2.44 -16.45
N CYS A 111 5.04 1.44 -15.58
CA CYS A 111 5.23 0.03 -15.95
C CYS A 111 4.11 -0.86 -15.37
N PRO A 112 2.83 -0.65 -15.75
CA PRO A 112 1.71 -1.35 -15.13
C PRO A 112 1.71 -2.85 -15.43
N ASP A 113 2.08 -3.26 -16.64
CA ASP A 113 2.05 -4.68 -17.05
C ASP A 113 3.03 -5.51 -16.21
N GLU A 114 4.21 -4.96 -15.91
CA GLU A 114 5.16 -5.59 -15.01
C GLU A 114 4.62 -5.65 -13.58
N ALA A 115 4.11 -4.52 -13.06
CA ALA A 115 3.64 -4.41 -11.69
C ALA A 115 2.42 -5.30 -11.40
N LEU A 116 1.48 -5.43 -12.34
CA LEU A 116 0.29 -6.28 -12.20
C LEU A 116 0.63 -7.77 -12.03
N ARG A 117 1.82 -8.22 -12.43
CA ARG A 117 2.28 -9.58 -12.15
C ARG A 117 2.49 -9.83 -10.65
N HIS A 118 2.71 -8.76 -9.87
CA HIS A 118 3.06 -8.80 -8.46
C HIS A 118 1.96 -8.25 -7.55
N CYS A 119 0.83 -7.77 -8.07
CA CYS A 119 -0.27 -7.22 -7.26
C CYS A 119 -1.67 -7.51 -7.78
N ASP A 120 -2.68 -7.20 -6.97
CA ASP A 120 -4.09 -7.34 -7.33
C ASP A 120 -4.63 -6.04 -7.98
N ALA A 121 -4.02 -4.90 -7.67
CA ALA A 121 -4.41 -3.60 -8.21
C ALA A 121 -3.24 -2.59 -8.21
N ILE A 122 -3.36 -1.57 -9.08
CA ILE A 122 -2.44 -0.42 -9.13
C ILE A 122 -3.20 0.86 -8.76
N ALA A 123 -2.65 1.62 -7.80
CA ALA A 123 -3.15 2.94 -7.43
C ALA A 123 -2.38 4.05 -8.18
N GLY A 124 -3.10 4.98 -8.83
CA GLY A 124 -2.49 6.15 -9.48
C GLY A 124 -2.88 6.41 -10.93
N LYS A 125 -3.63 5.53 -11.60
CA LYS A 125 -4.31 5.87 -12.86
C LYS A 125 -5.80 6.17 -12.63
N PRO A 126 -6.32 7.32 -13.10
CA PRO A 126 -7.74 7.41 -13.37
C PRO A 126 -8.04 6.45 -14.53
N LYS A 127 -8.91 5.46 -14.29
CA LYS A 127 -9.31 4.33 -15.16
C LYS A 127 -8.41 3.09 -15.06
N THR A 128 -8.75 2.18 -14.13
CA THR A 128 -9.34 0.85 -14.42
C THR A 128 -9.50 0.13 -13.09
N PHE A 129 -10.53 0.50 -12.33
CA PHE A 129 -11.16 -0.45 -11.42
C PHE A 129 -12.41 -0.91 -12.15
N GLY A 130 -12.26 -1.96 -12.95
CA GLY A 130 -13.38 -2.67 -13.58
C GLY A 130 -14.15 -3.46 -12.53
N LEU A 131 -14.72 -2.78 -11.53
CA LEU A 131 -15.82 -3.34 -10.78
C LEU A 131 -17.00 -3.35 -11.75
N LYS A 132 -17.21 -4.47 -12.43
CA LYS A 132 -18.50 -4.72 -13.11
C LYS A 132 -19.55 -4.60 -12.01
N SER A 133 -20.19 -3.44 -11.95
CA SER A 133 -21.44 -3.28 -11.21
C SER A 133 -22.42 -4.24 -11.86
N SER A 134 -22.63 -5.39 -11.23
CA SER A 134 -23.77 -6.24 -11.52
C SER A 134 -25.02 -5.51 -11.06
N ARG A 135 -25.48 -4.52 -11.85
CA ARG A 135 -26.85 -4.03 -11.76
C ARG A 135 -27.73 -5.02 -12.49
N THR A 136 -28.21 -6.01 -11.74
CA THR A 136 -29.51 -6.62 -11.98
C THR A 136 -30.60 -5.59 -11.74
N SER A 137 -31.36 -5.25 -12.78
CA SER A 137 -32.79 -4.84 -12.69
C SER A 137 -33.32 -4.64 -14.12
N ARG A 138 -33.96 -5.66 -14.71
CA ARG A 138 -35.43 -5.88 -14.82
C ARG A 138 -35.98 -5.39 -16.17
N PRO A 139 -36.81 -6.19 -16.88
CA PRO A 139 -37.45 -5.76 -18.11
C PRO A 139 -38.79 -5.04 -17.86
N GLY A 140 -39.12 -4.09 -18.73
CA GLY A 140 -40.47 -3.55 -18.96
C GLY A 140 -40.90 -2.36 -18.09
N PRO A 141 -41.94 -1.61 -18.48
CA PRO A 141 -42.96 -1.95 -19.48
C PRO A 141 -42.62 -1.60 -20.94
#